data_AF-A0A925F1J2-F1
#
_entry.id   AF-A0A925F1J2-F1
#
_cell.length_a   1.000
_cell.length_b   1.000
_cell.length_c   1.000
_cell.angle_alpha   90.00
_cell.angle_beta   90.00
_cell.angle_gamma   90.00
#
_symmetry.space_group_name_H-M   'P 1'
#
loop_
_entity.id
_entity.type
_entity.pdbx_description
1 polymer ?
#
loop_
_entity_poly.entity_id
_entity_poly.type
_entity_poly.pdbx_seq_one_letter_code
_entity_poly.pdbx_strand_id
1 'polypeptide(L)'
;MKIYSIFACLLLLLTQTPVAQDKEEKLKEIMKLYHQFNMFDGSVLVAENGKIIYKAAFGMANQEWGIPNTTDTKFMIGSVSKPITAILMLVQIQKGLISLDKTIADYLPEFSKKNGSRITIRQLLSHSSGMPNYDIIKDFFPKLSRQNFLRDEYIKLYMDSALVFEPGKSYYYSSWGYFTLGYIMERVTRKSYARLMKEDIFDRLGMNGSGSYYHTQVVNKRASGYDYSLGGYTSADFRDQSNTMGTGDLYSTVEDLFKLHLAITDNSLLNKQLTKEMFTAGIKPWSYGFGWFNQYYKYTPFDSVFTNYHLGMTEGFLSFLVRIPSTNSLIVLLCNSSPTHFFGIATNLMKALYNKPVALKQPVHKVLENMLATQNGVQAVEAYTRMKKDTAHYYIDWLAMDQLGNQLFTLKRYEDARIVFENNAAEFPAKDIALLSLAKTYEITGRKEDAITWYKKVLALNQNYEEAKNRLRDLENNK
;
A
#
# COMPACT_ATOMS: atom_id res chain seq x y z
N MET A 1 63.76 -39.87 -21.70
CA MET A 1 62.77 -40.34 -20.70
C MET A 1 61.85 -39.18 -20.35
N LYS A 2 60.53 -39.37 -20.51
CA LYS A 2 59.49 -38.33 -20.43
C LYS A 2 59.14 -38.03 -18.97
N ILE A 3 58.99 -36.74 -18.65
CA ILE A 3 58.36 -36.23 -17.41
C ILE A 3 56.94 -35.80 -17.78
N TYR A 4 55.93 -36.34 -17.10
CA TYR A 4 54.54 -35.87 -17.19
C TYR A 4 54.16 -35.14 -15.90
N SER A 5 53.85 -33.85 -16.03
CA SER A 5 53.17 -33.03 -15.03
C SER A 5 51.67 -33.31 -15.07
N ILE A 6 51.07 -33.63 -13.93
CA ILE A 6 49.61 -33.79 -13.77
C ILE A 6 49.03 -32.46 -13.27
N PHE A 7 48.09 -31.91 -14.04
CA PHE A 7 47.26 -30.76 -13.70
C PHE A 7 46.14 -31.20 -12.74
N ALA A 8 46.02 -30.56 -11.58
CA ALA A 8 44.90 -30.74 -10.66
C ALA A 8 43.86 -29.63 -10.89
N CYS A 9 42.66 -30.01 -11.35
CA CYS A 9 41.48 -29.15 -11.37
C CYS A 9 40.87 -29.07 -9.96
N LEU A 10 40.89 -27.88 -9.35
CA LEU A 10 40.14 -27.59 -8.13
C LEU A 10 38.68 -27.26 -8.50
N LEU A 11 37.75 -28.14 -8.13
CA LEU A 11 36.31 -27.85 -8.12
C LEU A 11 35.96 -27.14 -6.79
N LEU A 12 35.66 -25.84 -6.86
CA LEU A 12 35.07 -25.08 -5.75
C LEU A 12 33.57 -25.39 -5.66
N LEU A 13 33.21 -26.33 -4.78
CA LEU A 13 31.82 -26.54 -4.35
C LEU A 13 31.43 -25.41 -3.38
N LEU A 14 30.55 -24.51 -3.83
CA LEU A 14 29.87 -23.53 -2.99
C LEU A 14 28.92 -24.27 -2.03
N THR A 15 29.36 -24.53 -0.79
CA THR A 15 28.49 -25.05 0.27
C THR A 15 27.53 -23.95 0.71
N GLN A 16 26.24 -24.07 0.36
CA GLN A 16 25.19 -23.28 1.00
C GLN A 16 25.07 -23.71 2.47
N THR A 17 25.01 -22.76 3.39
CA THR A 17 25.01 -23.02 4.83
C THR A 17 23.62 -23.47 5.33
N PRO A 18 23.52 -24.42 6.28
CA PRO A 18 22.25 -25.01 6.73
C PRO A 18 21.24 -24.00 7.32
N VAL A 19 21.71 -22.86 7.82
CA VAL A 19 20.84 -21.80 8.39
C VAL A 19 20.04 -21.06 7.32
N ALA A 20 20.59 -20.87 6.12
CA ALA A 20 19.88 -20.19 5.03
C ALA A 20 18.72 -21.05 4.50
N GLN A 21 18.94 -22.37 4.42
CA GLN A 21 17.93 -23.35 4.01
C GLN A 21 16.74 -23.41 4.99
N ASP A 22 16.97 -23.21 6.29
CA ASP A 22 15.92 -23.14 7.31
C ASP A 22 15.05 -21.87 7.20
N LYS A 23 15.65 -20.70 6.88
CA LYS A 23 14.88 -19.46 6.71
C LYS A 23 13.99 -19.47 5.47
N GLU A 24 14.50 -19.97 4.33
CA GLU A 24 13.71 -20.04 3.09
C GLU A 24 12.45 -20.88 3.27
N GLU A 25 12.56 -22.07 3.87
CA GLU A 25 11.41 -22.94 4.11
C GLU A 25 10.40 -22.30 5.08
N LYS A 26 10.85 -21.57 6.12
CA LYS A 26 9.95 -20.79 6.99
C LYS A 26 9.19 -19.71 6.23
N LEU A 27 9.88 -18.95 5.36
CA LEU A 27 9.24 -17.90 4.55
C LEU A 27 8.20 -18.50 3.58
N LYS A 28 8.54 -19.64 2.99
CA LYS A 28 7.65 -20.41 2.11
C LYS A 28 6.41 -20.92 2.83
N GLU A 29 6.56 -21.49 4.02
CA GLU A 29 5.43 -21.95 4.84
C GLU A 29 4.49 -20.79 5.21
N ILE A 30 5.06 -19.68 5.68
CA ILE A 30 4.29 -18.47 6.03
C ILE A 30 3.46 -17.99 4.83
N MET A 31 4.07 -17.85 3.66
CA MET A 31 3.37 -17.35 2.48
C MET A 31 2.35 -18.34 1.93
N LYS A 32 2.63 -19.65 2.00
CA LYS A 32 1.66 -20.69 1.66
C LYS A 32 0.41 -20.58 2.54
N LEU A 33 0.57 -20.39 3.85
CA LEU A 33 -0.56 -20.21 4.76
C LEU A 33 -1.33 -18.92 4.47
N TYR A 34 -0.66 -17.81 4.18
CA TYR A 34 -1.35 -16.56 3.79
C TYR A 34 -2.18 -16.72 2.52
N HIS A 35 -1.68 -17.44 1.52
CA HIS A 35 -2.46 -17.76 0.33
C HIS A 35 -3.63 -18.70 0.65
N GLN A 36 -3.40 -19.78 1.42
CA GLN A 36 -4.47 -20.71 1.84
C GLN A 36 -5.57 -20.04 2.66
N PHE A 37 -5.24 -19.04 3.47
CA PHE A 37 -6.20 -18.25 4.24
C PHE A 37 -6.86 -17.13 3.42
N ASN A 38 -6.59 -17.06 2.11
CA ASN A 38 -7.10 -16.03 1.22
C ASN A 38 -6.79 -14.61 1.73
N MET A 39 -5.54 -14.44 2.16
CA MET A 39 -4.99 -13.17 2.66
C MET A 39 -3.89 -12.63 1.76
N PHE A 40 -3.46 -13.37 0.74
CA PHE A 40 -2.44 -12.94 -0.21
C PHE A 40 -2.57 -13.67 -1.55
N ASP A 41 -2.74 -12.88 -2.61
CA ASP A 41 -2.50 -13.28 -3.99
C ASP A 41 -1.62 -12.22 -4.66
N GLY A 42 -0.59 -12.66 -5.37
CA GLY A 42 0.40 -11.78 -5.97
C GLY A 42 1.81 -12.34 -5.93
N SER A 43 2.81 -11.45 -5.98
CA SER A 43 4.23 -11.80 -5.95
C SER A 43 4.91 -11.26 -4.69
N VAL A 44 5.82 -12.07 -4.15
CA VAL A 44 6.62 -11.76 -2.95
C VAL A 44 8.09 -11.99 -3.21
N LEU A 45 8.93 -11.10 -2.67
CA LEU A 45 10.39 -11.28 -2.63
C LEU A 45 10.91 -10.86 -1.25
N VAL A 46 11.76 -11.70 -0.69
CA VAL A 46 12.52 -11.40 0.53
C VAL A 46 14.01 -11.53 0.22
N ALA A 47 14.76 -10.51 0.56
CA ALA A 47 16.22 -10.48 0.45
C ALA A 47 16.85 -10.19 1.81
N GLU A 48 18.00 -10.81 2.06
CA GLU A 48 18.82 -10.62 3.25
C GLU A 48 20.29 -10.48 2.83
N ASN A 49 21.01 -9.51 3.41
CA ASN A 49 22.41 -9.24 3.08
C ASN A 49 22.66 -9.01 1.57
N GLY A 50 21.74 -8.32 0.90
CA GLY A 50 21.81 -8.01 -0.53
C GLY A 50 21.60 -9.23 -1.45
N LYS A 51 21.08 -10.35 -0.94
CA LYS A 51 20.79 -11.55 -1.73
C LYS A 51 19.33 -11.96 -1.56
N ILE A 52 18.69 -12.37 -2.65
CA ILE A 52 17.34 -12.94 -2.61
C ILE A 52 17.43 -14.28 -1.88
N ILE A 53 16.63 -14.45 -0.82
CA ILE A 53 16.52 -15.70 -0.06
C ILE A 53 15.15 -16.38 -0.23
N TYR A 54 14.16 -15.66 -0.77
CA TYR A 54 12.85 -16.21 -1.10
C TYR A 54 12.19 -15.36 -2.18
N LYS A 55 11.59 -16.00 -3.19
CA LYS A 55 10.85 -15.35 -4.28
C LYS A 55 9.76 -16.29 -4.78
N ALA A 56 8.50 -15.87 -4.72
CA ALA A 56 7.36 -16.71 -5.09
C ALA A 56 6.18 -15.88 -5.59
N ALA A 57 5.20 -16.56 -6.20
CA ALA A 57 3.95 -15.98 -6.65
C ALA A 57 2.77 -16.91 -6.34
N PHE A 58 1.60 -16.34 -6.10
CA PHE A 58 0.39 -17.02 -5.64
C PHE A 58 -0.86 -16.43 -6.32
N GLY A 59 -1.90 -17.24 -6.49
CA GLY A 59 -3.17 -16.81 -7.09
C GLY A 59 -3.08 -16.49 -8.58
N MET A 60 -4.04 -15.72 -9.08
CA MET A 60 -4.19 -15.41 -10.51
C MET A 60 -3.77 -13.98 -10.84
N ALA A 61 -2.98 -13.81 -11.89
CA ALA A 61 -2.71 -12.51 -12.51
C ALA A 61 -3.95 -12.00 -13.26
N ASN A 62 -4.76 -12.91 -13.80
CA ASN A 62 -6.03 -12.61 -14.42
C ASN A 62 -7.05 -13.71 -14.12
N GLN A 63 -8.17 -13.33 -13.51
CA GLN A 63 -9.25 -14.23 -13.10
C GLN A 63 -10.10 -14.71 -14.30
N GLU A 64 -10.40 -13.84 -15.28
CA GLU A 64 -11.28 -14.18 -16.41
C GLU A 64 -10.70 -15.29 -17.29
N TRP A 65 -9.37 -15.28 -17.46
CA TRP A 65 -8.63 -16.20 -18.32
C TRP A 65 -7.91 -17.30 -17.53
N GLY A 66 -8.02 -17.30 -16.19
CA GLY A 66 -7.33 -18.28 -15.34
C GLY A 66 -5.81 -18.23 -15.45
N ILE A 67 -5.23 -17.05 -15.65
CA ILE A 67 -3.78 -16.89 -15.81
C ILE A 67 -3.14 -16.78 -14.42
N PRO A 68 -2.23 -17.69 -14.04
CA PRO A 68 -1.59 -17.66 -12.73
C PRO A 68 -0.62 -16.50 -12.62
N ASN A 69 -0.46 -15.97 -11.40
CA ASN A 69 0.63 -15.09 -11.07
C ASN A 69 1.98 -15.84 -11.18
N THR A 70 2.97 -15.15 -11.72
CA THR A 70 4.38 -15.55 -11.78
C THR A 70 5.25 -14.46 -11.16
N THR A 71 6.49 -14.78 -10.78
CA THR A 71 7.38 -13.80 -10.14
C THR A 71 7.77 -12.62 -11.06
N ASP A 72 7.54 -12.74 -12.36
CA ASP A 72 7.74 -11.68 -13.36
C ASP A 72 6.42 -11.05 -13.84
N THR A 73 5.30 -11.36 -13.16
CA THR A 73 4.03 -10.64 -13.35
C THR A 73 4.22 -9.18 -12.94
N LYS A 74 3.71 -8.27 -13.78
CA LYS A 74 3.80 -6.83 -13.57
C LYS A 74 2.56 -6.33 -12.86
N PHE A 75 2.76 -5.65 -11.74
CA PHE A 75 1.68 -5.07 -10.93
C PHE A 75 1.77 -3.55 -10.98
N MET A 76 0.62 -2.88 -10.98
CA MET A 76 0.59 -1.46 -10.65
C MET A 76 1.03 -1.29 -9.19
N ILE A 77 2.03 -0.45 -8.93
CA ILE A 77 2.61 -0.33 -7.58
C ILE A 77 2.05 0.86 -6.80
N GLY A 78 1.08 1.60 -7.37
CA GLY A 78 0.46 2.76 -6.73
C GLY A 78 1.51 3.68 -6.12
N SER A 79 1.29 4.14 -4.89
CA SER A 79 2.18 5.10 -4.23
C SER A 79 3.63 4.64 -3.96
N VAL A 80 4.01 3.37 -4.16
CA VAL A 80 5.44 2.98 -4.24
C VAL A 80 6.14 3.65 -5.44
N SER A 81 5.38 4.22 -6.38
CA SER A 81 5.88 5.10 -7.43
C SER A 81 6.61 6.34 -6.87
N LYS A 82 6.15 6.89 -5.73
CA LYS A 82 6.72 8.12 -5.14
C LYS A 82 8.20 8.01 -4.76
N PRO A 83 8.66 6.95 -4.08
CA PRO A 83 10.09 6.70 -3.92
C PRO A 83 10.90 6.81 -5.21
N ILE A 84 10.38 6.27 -6.31
CA ILE A 84 11.05 6.24 -7.62
C ILE A 84 11.02 7.64 -8.26
N THR A 85 9.89 8.35 -8.18
CA THR A 85 9.76 9.77 -8.55
C THR A 85 10.73 10.66 -7.80
N ALA A 86 10.90 10.43 -6.50
CA ALA A 86 11.84 11.16 -5.67
C ALA A 86 13.28 10.91 -6.14
N ILE A 87 13.67 9.66 -6.41
CA ILE A 87 14.99 9.34 -6.97
C ILE A 87 15.19 10.03 -8.32
N LEU A 88 14.19 10.00 -9.22
CA LEU A 88 14.29 10.67 -10.52
C LEU A 88 14.48 12.18 -10.36
N MET A 89 13.74 12.83 -9.45
CA MET A 89 13.90 14.24 -9.13
C MET A 89 15.30 14.53 -8.60
N LEU A 90 15.81 13.71 -7.68
CA LEU A 90 17.17 13.85 -7.14
C LEU A 90 18.24 13.63 -8.22
N VAL A 91 18.01 12.77 -9.22
CA VAL A 91 18.89 12.63 -10.39
C VAL A 91 18.91 13.94 -11.20
N GLN A 92 17.76 14.60 -11.41
CA GLN A 92 17.75 15.90 -12.11
C GLN A 92 18.42 17.01 -11.28
N ILE A 93 18.31 16.95 -9.95
CA ILE A 93 19.00 17.88 -9.03
C ILE A 93 20.52 17.66 -9.08
N GLN A 94 20.97 16.40 -9.09
CA GLN A 94 22.39 16.06 -9.25
C GLN A 94 22.96 16.55 -10.58
N LYS A 95 22.16 16.59 -11.65
CA LYS A 95 22.52 17.16 -12.95
C LYS A 95 22.56 18.70 -12.96
N GLY A 96 22.20 19.36 -11.86
CA GLY A 96 22.14 20.82 -11.73
C GLY A 96 20.94 21.46 -12.44
N LEU A 97 19.96 20.67 -12.91
CA LEU A 97 18.80 21.18 -13.63
C LEU A 97 17.72 21.74 -12.70
N ILE A 98 17.64 21.19 -11.49
CA ILE A 98 16.66 21.54 -10.46
C ILE A 98 17.41 21.72 -9.14
N SER A 99 16.89 22.54 -8.24
CA SER A 99 17.36 22.76 -6.88
C SER A 99 16.24 22.43 -5.88
N LEU A 100 16.61 21.78 -4.77
CA LEU A 100 15.70 21.43 -3.69
C LEU A 100 15.04 22.65 -3.05
N ASP A 101 15.76 23.76 -2.98
CA ASP A 101 15.35 24.94 -2.21
C ASP A 101 14.73 26.04 -3.07
N LYS A 102 14.69 25.83 -4.40
CA LYS A 102 13.85 26.64 -5.29
C LYS A 102 12.38 26.28 -5.13
N THR A 103 11.54 27.25 -5.45
CA THR A 103 10.09 27.18 -5.33
C THR A 103 9.44 26.56 -6.55
N ILE A 104 8.15 26.24 -6.47
CA ILE A 104 7.37 25.79 -7.64
C ILE A 104 7.37 26.88 -8.71
N ALA A 105 7.17 28.14 -8.31
CA ALA A 105 7.06 29.28 -9.23
C ALA A 105 8.35 29.54 -10.02
N ASP A 106 9.52 29.15 -9.49
CA ASP A 106 10.80 29.25 -10.21
C ASP A 106 10.85 28.38 -11.47
N TYR A 107 10.04 27.32 -11.54
CA TYR A 107 9.97 26.41 -12.70
C TYR A 107 8.63 26.46 -13.43
N LEU A 108 7.55 26.78 -12.72
CA LEU A 108 6.18 26.89 -13.22
C LEU A 108 5.61 28.26 -12.84
N PRO A 109 5.93 29.33 -13.62
CA PRO A 109 5.48 30.69 -13.30
C PRO A 109 3.96 30.84 -13.14
N GLU A 110 3.17 29.95 -13.77
CA GLU A 110 1.72 29.89 -13.61
C GLU A 110 1.26 29.65 -12.15
N PHE A 111 2.10 29.05 -11.29
CA PHE A 111 1.80 28.86 -9.86
C PHE A 111 2.08 30.11 -8.99
N SER A 112 2.65 31.18 -9.56
CA SER A 112 3.08 32.37 -8.81
C SER A 112 1.94 33.20 -8.21
N LYS A 113 0.71 33.03 -8.70
CA LYS A 113 -0.47 33.82 -8.28
C LYS A 113 -0.84 33.64 -6.80
N LYS A 114 -0.54 32.48 -6.22
CA LYS A 114 -0.86 32.17 -4.81
C LYS A 114 0.32 31.54 -4.09
N ASN A 115 0.33 30.22 -3.99
CA ASN A 115 1.22 29.50 -3.07
C ASN A 115 2.53 29.03 -3.70
N GLY A 116 2.64 29.08 -5.04
CA GLY A 116 3.79 28.56 -5.78
C GLY A 116 5.13 29.16 -5.40
N SER A 117 5.16 30.44 -5.02
CA SER A 117 6.36 31.17 -4.64
C SER A 117 6.80 30.91 -3.19
N ARG A 118 6.07 30.07 -2.45
CA ARG A 118 6.32 29.77 -1.03
C ARG A 118 6.68 28.30 -0.79
N ILE A 119 6.36 27.43 -1.74
CA ILE A 119 6.54 25.99 -1.63
C ILE A 119 7.80 25.57 -2.37
N THR A 120 8.73 24.92 -1.69
CA THR A 120 9.97 24.40 -2.30
C THR A 120 9.83 22.97 -2.82
N ILE A 121 10.74 22.57 -3.73
CA ILE A 121 10.83 21.18 -4.21
C ILE A 121 11.04 20.20 -3.06
N ARG A 122 11.88 20.57 -2.08
CA ARG A 122 12.08 19.83 -0.84
C ARG A 122 10.76 19.56 -0.11
N GLN A 123 9.93 20.59 0.04
CA GLN A 123 8.65 20.48 0.76
C GLN A 123 7.63 19.61 0.00
N LEU A 124 7.66 19.61 -1.33
CA LEU A 124 6.86 18.67 -2.13
C LEU A 124 7.31 17.22 -1.90
N LEU A 125 8.61 16.94 -1.97
CA LEU A 125 9.18 15.61 -1.78
C LEU A 125 8.89 15.04 -0.38
N SER A 126 8.94 15.88 0.66
CA SER A 126 8.72 15.47 2.05
C SER A 126 7.29 15.63 2.56
N HIS A 127 6.31 15.92 1.70
CA HIS A 127 4.91 16.15 2.08
C HIS A 127 4.73 17.22 3.17
N SER A 128 5.54 18.28 3.13
CA SER A 128 5.49 19.40 4.07
C SER A 128 5.12 20.72 3.39
N SER A 129 4.57 20.68 2.18
CA SER A 129 4.16 21.87 1.42
C SER A 129 2.86 22.51 1.89
N GLY A 130 2.01 21.76 2.60
CA GLY A 130 0.63 22.16 2.90
C GLY A 130 -0.30 22.09 1.69
N MET A 131 0.17 21.63 0.52
CA MET A 131 -0.67 21.45 -0.66
C MET A 131 -1.76 20.41 -0.37
N PRO A 132 -3.04 20.69 -0.70
CA PRO A 132 -4.11 19.73 -0.49
C PRO A 132 -3.96 18.51 -1.41
N ASN A 133 -4.88 17.56 -1.26
CA ASN A 133 -4.99 16.41 -2.15
C ASN A 133 -6.39 16.40 -2.79
N TYR A 134 -6.69 15.38 -3.57
CA TYR A 134 -7.97 15.26 -4.27
C TYR A 134 -9.20 15.18 -3.35
N ASP A 135 -9.03 15.02 -2.04
CA ASP A 135 -10.08 14.99 -1.02
C ASP A 135 -10.85 16.31 -0.90
N ILE A 136 -10.30 17.42 -1.40
CA ILE A 136 -11.03 18.69 -1.46
C ILE A 136 -12.06 18.73 -2.60
N ILE A 137 -12.03 17.77 -3.52
CA ILE A 137 -12.95 17.67 -4.65
C ILE A 137 -14.00 16.60 -4.36
N LYS A 138 -15.24 17.04 -4.15
CA LYS A 138 -16.39 16.12 -4.07
C LYS A 138 -16.47 15.27 -5.35
N ASP A 139 -16.73 13.98 -5.19
CA ASP A 139 -16.84 13.01 -6.29
C ASP A 139 -15.57 12.87 -7.16
N PHE A 140 -14.38 13.13 -6.62
CA PHE A 140 -13.13 12.98 -7.39
C PHE A 140 -13.01 11.59 -8.02
N PHE A 141 -13.05 10.52 -7.23
CA PHE A 141 -12.93 9.15 -7.77
C PHE A 141 -14.06 8.75 -8.71
N PRO A 142 -15.36 8.84 -8.33
CA PRO A 142 -16.44 8.36 -9.18
C PRO A 142 -16.66 9.19 -10.46
N LYS A 143 -16.13 10.41 -10.56
CA LYS A 143 -16.31 11.28 -11.73
C LYS A 143 -14.99 11.79 -12.31
N LEU A 144 -14.30 12.66 -11.57
CA LEU A 144 -13.19 13.43 -12.13
C LEU A 144 -11.98 12.55 -12.48
N SER A 145 -11.69 11.54 -11.68
CA SER A 145 -10.56 10.63 -11.85
C SER A 145 -10.67 9.73 -13.10
N ARG A 146 -11.87 9.66 -13.67
CA ARG A 146 -12.18 8.89 -14.89
C ARG A 146 -11.95 9.69 -16.17
N GLN A 147 -11.65 10.98 -16.06
CA GLN A 147 -11.41 11.86 -17.19
C GLN A 147 -9.93 11.86 -17.59
N ASN A 148 -9.67 11.95 -18.90
CA ASN A 148 -8.35 12.22 -19.42
C ASN A 148 -8.01 13.70 -19.27
N PHE A 149 -6.80 13.97 -18.78
CA PHE A 149 -6.29 15.33 -18.60
C PHE A 149 -4.96 15.52 -19.32
N LEU A 150 -4.80 16.66 -19.99
CA LEU A 150 -3.49 17.20 -20.27
C LEU A 150 -2.85 17.70 -18.95
N ARG A 151 -1.51 17.71 -18.89
CA ARG A 151 -0.78 18.11 -17.67
C ARG A 151 -1.18 19.50 -17.19
N ASP A 152 -1.20 20.45 -18.12
CA ASP A 152 -1.52 21.86 -17.90
C ASP A 152 -2.99 22.07 -17.47
N GLU A 153 -3.89 21.16 -17.83
CA GLU A 153 -5.29 21.19 -17.42
C GLU A 153 -5.46 20.63 -16.02
N TYR A 154 -4.77 19.52 -15.72
CA TYR A 154 -4.87 18.88 -14.42
C TYR A 154 -4.33 19.76 -13.28
N ILE A 155 -3.21 20.46 -13.51
CA ILE A 155 -2.65 21.36 -12.48
C ILE A 155 -3.58 22.52 -12.12
N LYS A 156 -4.44 22.97 -13.06
CA LYS A 156 -5.39 24.07 -12.81
C LYS A 156 -6.44 23.72 -11.78
N LEU A 157 -6.67 22.42 -11.55
CA LEU A 157 -7.59 21.96 -10.50
C LEU A 157 -7.13 22.36 -9.09
N TYR A 158 -5.82 22.52 -8.89
CA TYR A 158 -5.26 22.69 -7.54
C TYR A 158 -4.20 23.79 -7.38
N MET A 159 -3.68 24.37 -8.47
CA MET A 159 -2.60 25.38 -8.38
C MET A 159 -3.00 26.62 -7.55
N ASP A 160 -4.29 26.93 -7.50
CA ASP A 160 -4.87 28.07 -6.77
C ASP A 160 -5.60 27.67 -5.47
N SER A 161 -5.47 26.43 -5.01
CA SER A 161 -6.11 25.97 -3.78
C SER A 161 -5.48 26.61 -2.53
N ALA A 162 -6.28 26.76 -1.49
CA ALA A 162 -5.77 27.10 -0.16
C ALA A 162 -4.87 25.97 0.37
N LEU A 163 -3.85 26.33 1.14
CA LEU A 163 -3.02 25.34 1.82
C LEU A 163 -3.71 24.84 3.08
N VAL A 164 -3.51 23.57 3.40
CA VAL A 164 -3.96 22.94 4.65
C VAL A 164 -3.20 23.53 5.84
N PHE A 165 -1.94 23.95 5.62
CA PHE A 165 -1.10 24.64 6.59
C PHE A 165 0.03 25.40 5.89
N GLU A 166 0.75 26.20 6.67
CA GLU A 166 1.94 26.95 6.24
C GLU A 166 3.12 26.03 5.85
N PRO A 167 3.76 26.21 4.67
CA PRO A 167 4.81 25.32 4.20
C PRO A 167 5.94 25.11 5.22
N GLY A 168 6.30 23.85 5.44
CA GLY A 168 7.30 23.40 6.41
C GLY A 168 6.80 23.24 7.84
N LYS A 169 5.56 23.61 8.17
CA LYS A 169 5.05 23.54 9.56
C LYS A 169 4.50 22.18 9.99
N SER A 170 3.98 21.39 9.06
CA SER A 170 3.39 20.09 9.37
C SER A 170 3.57 19.10 8.20
N TYR A 171 3.03 17.91 8.35
CA TYR A 171 2.98 16.87 7.33
C TYR A 171 1.54 16.69 6.84
N TYR A 172 1.37 16.66 5.52
CA TYR A 172 0.11 16.26 4.88
C TYR A 172 0.41 15.62 3.52
N TYR A 173 -0.06 14.37 3.37
CA TYR A 173 0.21 13.56 2.20
C TYR A 173 -0.53 14.11 0.97
N SER A 174 0.22 14.55 -0.05
CA SER A 174 -0.35 15.14 -1.26
C SER A 174 0.17 14.45 -2.52
N SER A 175 -0.75 13.76 -3.22
CA SER A 175 -0.51 13.20 -4.55
C SER A 175 -0.29 14.30 -5.60
N TRP A 176 -0.98 15.43 -5.47
CA TRP A 176 -0.79 16.60 -6.33
C TRP A 176 0.59 17.24 -6.15
N GLY A 177 1.16 17.18 -4.95
CA GLY A 177 2.55 17.58 -4.74
C GLY A 177 3.53 16.76 -5.60
N TYR A 178 3.34 15.43 -5.65
CA TYR A 178 4.17 14.55 -6.48
C TYR A 178 3.88 14.67 -7.98
N PHE A 179 2.63 14.91 -8.37
CA PHE A 179 2.30 15.23 -9.76
C PHE A 179 3.03 16.50 -10.21
N THR A 180 3.07 17.52 -9.35
CA THR A 180 3.78 18.77 -9.61
C THR A 180 5.29 18.54 -9.79
N LEU A 181 5.91 17.65 -9.01
CA LEU A 181 7.32 17.25 -9.22
C LEU A 181 7.54 16.66 -10.61
N GLY A 182 6.67 15.75 -11.05
CA GLY A 182 6.72 15.16 -12.39
C GLY A 182 6.63 16.23 -13.49
N TYR A 183 5.68 17.15 -13.35
CA TYR A 183 5.45 18.22 -14.32
C TYR A 183 6.61 19.24 -14.38
N ILE A 184 7.23 19.57 -13.24
CA ILE A 184 8.44 20.39 -13.19
C ILE A 184 9.57 19.73 -14.00
N MET A 185 9.79 18.42 -13.84
CA MET A 185 10.81 17.70 -14.60
C MET A 185 10.53 17.75 -16.10
N GLU A 186 9.28 17.57 -16.54
CA GLU A 186 8.93 17.69 -17.96
C GLU A 186 9.20 19.09 -18.50
N ARG A 187 8.86 20.13 -17.72
CA ARG A 187 9.03 21.53 -18.11
C ARG A 187 10.49 21.96 -18.21
N VAL A 188 11.32 21.53 -17.26
CA VAL A 188 12.75 21.86 -17.24
C VAL A 188 13.52 21.08 -18.31
N THR A 189 13.25 19.78 -18.46
CA THR A 189 14.03 18.90 -19.35
C THR A 189 13.51 18.85 -20.79
N ARG A 190 12.25 19.27 -21.02
CA ARG A 190 11.52 19.10 -22.29
C ARG A 190 11.38 17.63 -22.73
N LYS A 191 11.51 16.69 -21.80
CA LYS A 191 11.24 15.26 -22.00
C LYS A 191 10.01 14.85 -21.22
N SER A 192 9.25 13.89 -21.72
CA SER A 192 8.14 13.34 -20.93
C SER A 192 8.65 12.61 -19.69
N TYR A 193 7.83 12.60 -18.64
CA TYR A 193 8.11 11.93 -17.38
C TYR A 193 8.39 10.43 -17.60
N ALA A 194 7.58 9.77 -18.44
CA ALA A 194 7.77 8.37 -18.78
C ALA A 194 9.13 8.12 -19.46
N ARG A 195 9.58 9.05 -20.32
CA ARG A 195 10.90 8.97 -20.97
C ARG A 195 12.03 9.17 -19.96
N LEU A 196 11.91 10.14 -19.06
CA LEU A 196 12.88 10.36 -17.98
C LEU A 196 12.98 9.13 -17.07
N MET A 197 11.84 8.56 -16.65
CA MET A 197 11.81 7.34 -15.86
C MET A 197 12.53 6.18 -16.56
N LYS A 198 12.26 5.98 -17.85
CA LYS A 198 12.91 4.94 -18.64
C LYS A 198 14.43 5.15 -18.74
N GLU A 199 14.86 6.33 -19.21
CA GLU A 199 16.27 6.62 -19.52
C GLU A 199 17.15 6.76 -18.27
N ASP A 200 16.64 7.43 -17.22
CA ASP A 200 17.45 7.79 -16.04
C ASP A 200 17.35 6.78 -14.89
N ILE A 201 16.31 5.93 -14.87
CA ILE A 201 16.11 4.93 -13.82
C ILE A 201 16.10 3.52 -14.42
N PHE A 202 15.10 3.17 -15.21
CA PHE A 202 14.85 1.76 -15.54
C PHE A 202 15.94 1.15 -16.41
N ASP A 203 16.37 1.84 -17.47
CA ASP A 203 17.42 1.33 -18.37
C ASP A 203 18.77 1.24 -17.65
N ARG A 204 19.09 2.21 -16.77
CA ARG A 204 20.33 2.22 -16.00
C ARG A 204 20.42 1.08 -15.00
N LEU A 205 19.29 0.68 -14.43
CA LEU A 205 19.21 -0.40 -13.44
C LEU A 205 18.83 -1.75 -14.04
N GLY A 206 18.59 -1.82 -15.36
CA GLY A 206 18.09 -3.04 -16.01
C GLY A 206 16.72 -3.50 -15.50
N MET A 207 15.85 -2.55 -15.12
CA MET A 207 14.49 -2.78 -14.61
C MET A 207 13.49 -2.97 -15.76
N ASN A 208 13.68 -4.02 -16.56
CA ASN A 208 12.94 -4.25 -17.82
C ASN A 208 11.46 -4.57 -17.63
N GLY A 209 11.05 -4.93 -16.41
CA GLY A 209 9.67 -5.17 -16.02
C GLY A 209 8.97 -3.95 -15.42
N SER A 210 9.62 -2.78 -15.39
CA SER A 210 9.06 -1.53 -14.86
C SER A 210 8.75 -0.52 -15.95
N GLY A 211 7.79 0.37 -15.68
CA GLY A 211 7.42 1.44 -16.60
C GLY A 211 6.38 2.40 -16.02
N SER A 212 6.24 3.57 -16.64
CA SER A 212 5.14 4.50 -16.39
C SER A 212 3.95 4.10 -17.26
N TYR A 213 2.82 3.81 -16.62
CA TYR A 213 1.63 3.29 -17.26
C TYR A 213 0.75 4.41 -17.79
N TYR A 214 0.27 4.23 -19.01
CA TYR A 214 -0.87 4.98 -19.53
C TYR A 214 -2.02 4.00 -19.76
N HIS A 215 -3.28 4.39 -19.49
CA HIS A 215 -4.38 3.43 -19.39
C HIS A 215 -4.66 2.66 -20.71
N THR A 216 -4.24 3.20 -21.86
CA THR A 216 -4.33 2.54 -23.19
C THR A 216 -3.09 1.72 -23.56
N GLN A 217 -2.04 1.73 -22.74
CA GLN A 217 -0.78 1.05 -23.02
C GLN A 217 -0.94 -0.47 -22.88
N VAL A 218 -0.48 -1.20 -23.90
CA VAL A 218 -0.35 -2.65 -23.81
C VAL A 218 0.93 -2.99 -23.06
N VAL A 219 0.80 -3.64 -21.92
CA VAL A 219 1.92 -4.09 -21.09
C VAL A 219 1.88 -5.60 -20.96
N ASN A 220 2.84 -6.29 -21.57
CA ASN A 220 2.91 -7.75 -21.50
C ASN A 220 3.07 -8.22 -20.05
N LYS A 221 2.39 -9.31 -19.68
CA LYS A 221 2.37 -9.90 -18.33
C LYS A 221 1.91 -8.93 -17.22
N ARG A 222 1.15 -7.89 -17.55
CA ARG A 222 0.51 -7.04 -16.53
C ARG A 222 -0.69 -7.78 -15.95
N ALA A 223 -0.77 -7.87 -14.63
CA ALA A 223 -1.94 -8.38 -13.94
C ALA A 223 -3.15 -7.44 -14.13
N SER A 224 -4.34 -8.02 -14.06
CA SER A 224 -5.60 -7.30 -13.87
C SER A 224 -5.83 -7.08 -12.37
N GLY A 225 -6.38 -5.92 -12.00
CA GLY A 225 -6.69 -5.58 -10.61
C GLY A 225 -8.10 -6.00 -10.23
N TYR A 226 -8.27 -6.52 -9.03
CA TYR A 226 -9.55 -6.98 -8.52
C TYR A 226 -9.84 -6.46 -7.12
N ASP A 227 -11.12 -6.24 -6.82
CA ASP A 227 -11.62 -6.18 -5.46
C ASP A 227 -12.17 -7.55 -5.07
N TYR A 228 -11.93 -7.95 -3.83
CA TYR A 228 -12.36 -9.22 -3.26
C TYR A 228 -13.41 -8.98 -2.18
N SER A 229 -14.54 -9.68 -2.27
CA SER A 229 -15.65 -9.59 -1.32
C SER A 229 -16.43 -10.90 -1.29
N LEU A 230 -16.76 -11.37 -0.07
CA LEU A 230 -17.59 -12.56 0.16
C LEU A 230 -17.27 -13.79 -0.71
N GLY A 231 -16.00 -14.21 -0.78
CA GLY A 231 -15.64 -15.41 -1.56
C GLY A 231 -15.35 -15.16 -3.04
N GLY A 232 -15.61 -13.96 -3.56
CA GLY A 232 -15.55 -13.65 -4.99
C GLY A 232 -14.70 -12.43 -5.35
N TYR A 233 -14.34 -12.33 -6.63
CA TYR A 233 -13.58 -11.21 -7.20
C TYR A 233 -14.49 -10.39 -8.13
N THR A 234 -14.37 -9.07 -8.04
CA THR A 234 -14.92 -8.12 -9.01
C THR A 234 -13.76 -7.36 -9.67
N SER A 235 -13.84 -7.11 -10.98
CA SER A 235 -12.85 -6.24 -11.65
C SER A 235 -12.80 -4.89 -10.94
N ALA A 236 -11.61 -4.38 -10.71
CA ALA A 236 -11.42 -3.07 -10.12
C ALA A 236 -12.03 -1.97 -10.99
N ASP A 237 -12.49 -0.89 -10.36
CA ASP A 237 -13.09 0.24 -11.06
C ASP A 237 -12.05 1.00 -11.90
N PHE A 238 -12.53 1.70 -12.91
CA PHE A 238 -11.71 2.44 -13.85
C PHE A 238 -11.24 3.78 -13.27
N ARG A 239 -9.93 4.04 -13.42
CA ARG A 239 -9.32 5.35 -13.24
C ARG A 239 -8.40 5.68 -14.41
N ASP A 240 -8.54 6.89 -14.94
CA ASP A 240 -7.62 7.38 -15.96
C ASP A 240 -6.25 7.65 -15.35
N GLN A 241 -5.21 7.06 -15.95
CA GLN A 241 -3.84 7.19 -15.46
C GLN A 241 -3.21 8.55 -15.79
N SER A 242 -3.82 9.39 -16.63
CA SER A 242 -3.35 10.75 -16.90
C SER A 242 -3.25 11.60 -15.62
N ASN A 243 -4.02 11.29 -14.58
CA ASN A 243 -4.01 12.01 -13.30
C ASN A 243 -3.12 11.37 -12.22
N THR A 244 -2.28 10.39 -12.58
CA THR A 244 -1.47 9.59 -11.64
C THR A 244 0.05 9.75 -11.80
N MET A 245 0.50 10.58 -12.76
CA MET A 245 1.93 10.82 -13.01
C MET A 245 2.69 11.19 -11.74
N GLY A 246 3.80 10.50 -11.47
CA GLY A 246 4.67 10.78 -10.33
C GLY A 246 4.13 10.29 -8.99
N THR A 247 2.85 9.93 -8.92
CA THR A 247 2.15 9.60 -7.68
C THR A 247 1.74 8.14 -7.59
N GLY A 248 1.38 7.49 -8.70
CA GLY A 248 0.86 6.12 -8.69
C GLY A 248 0.86 5.40 -10.04
N ASP A 249 1.48 5.98 -11.06
CA ASP A 249 1.41 5.53 -12.45
C ASP A 249 2.34 4.36 -12.79
N LEU A 250 3.27 3.99 -11.91
CA LEU A 250 4.27 2.98 -12.26
C LEU A 250 3.70 1.55 -12.11
N TYR A 251 4.13 0.67 -13.01
CA TYR A 251 4.09 -0.78 -12.81
C TYR A 251 5.50 -1.32 -12.58
N SER A 252 5.62 -2.47 -11.93
CA SER A 252 6.90 -3.13 -11.68
C SER A 252 6.76 -4.63 -11.39
N THR A 253 7.91 -5.30 -11.23
CA THR A 253 8.05 -6.67 -10.71
C THR A 253 8.78 -6.64 -9.37
N VAL A 254 8.70 -7.74 -8.61
CA VAL A 254 9.44 -7.86 -7.35
C VAL A 254 10.96 -7.79 -7.55
N GLU A 255 11.46 -8.33 -8.66
CA GLU A 255 12.89 -8.37 -8.97
C GLU A 255 13.44 -7.00 -9.37
N ASP A 256 12.67 -6.20 -10.11
CA ASP A 256 13.09 -4.85 -10.44
C ASP A 256 13.11 -3.93 -9.22
N LEU A 257 12.16 -4.09 -8.29
CA LEU A 257 12.21 -3.39 -7.00
C LEU A 257 13.38 -3.83 -6.12
N PHE A 258 13.85 -5.07 -6.26
CA PHE A 258 15.09 -5.53 -5.63
C PHE A 258 16.33 -4.86 -6.26
N LYS A 259 16.40 -4.72 -7.59
CA LYS A 259 17.48 -3.96 -8.26
C LYS A 259 17.52 -2.50 -7.80
N LEU A 260 16.35 -1.87 -7.67
CA LEU A 260 16.24 -0.52 -7.10
C LEU A 260 16.80 -0.46 -5.67
N HIS A 261 16.48 -1.45 -4.82
CA HIS A 261 17.00 -1.52 -3.46
C HIS A 261 18.54 -1.59 -3.43
N LEU A 262 19.15 -2.42 -4.28
CA LEU A 262 20.61 -2.51 -4.39
C LEU A 262 21.22 -1.19 -4.88
N ALA A 263 20.65 -0.57 -5.91
CA ALA A 263 21.12 0.71 -6.45
C ALA A 263 21.10 1.83 -5.40
N ILE A 264 20.11 1.83 -4.50
CA ILE A 264 20.05 2.76 -3.38
C ILE A 264 21.15 2.45 -2.37
N THR A 265 21.36 1.18 -1.99
CA THR A 265 22.40 0.77 -1.04
C THR A 265 23.79 1.17 -1.53
N ASP A 266 24.06 0.94 -2.82
CA ASP A 266 25.37 1.14 -3.42
C ASP A 266 25.59 2.55 -3.97
N ASN A 267 24.60 3.45 -3.84
CA ASN A 267 24.65 4.83 -4.35
C ASN A 267 24.89 4.89 -5.88
N SER A 268 24.31 3.96 -6.63
CA SER A 268 24.58 3.81 -8.07
C SER A 268 23.92 4.88 -8.93
N LEU A 269 22.81 5.48 -8.47
CA LEU A 269 22.10 6.56 -9.19
C LEU A 269 22.35 7.95 -8.57
N LEU A 270 22.45 8.01 -7.25
CA LEU A 270 22.57 9.23 -6.47
C LEU A 270 23.87 9.20 -5.69
N ASN A 271 24.56 10.34 -5.60
CA ASN A 271 25.70 10.46 -4.69
C ASN A 271 25.27 10.28 -3.22
N LYS A 272 26.25 9.98 -2.36
CA LYS A 272 26.02 9.70 -0.93
C LYS A 272 25.26 10.82 -0.20
N GLN A 273 25.49 12.08 -0.58
CA GLN A 273 24.85 13.22 0.06
C GLN A 273 23.34 13.25 -0.24
N LEU A 274 22.95 13.12 -1.51
CA LEU A 274 21.54 13.09 -1.91
C LEU A 274 20.84 11.82 -1.42
N THR A 275 21.53 10.67 -1.39
CA THR A 275 20.97 9.45 -0.79
C THR A 275 20.68 9.63 0.71
N LYS A 276 21.60 10.27 1.45
CA LYS A 276 21.39 10.59 2.87
C LYS A 276 20.23 11.57 3.07
N GLU A 277 20.15 12.58 2.21
CA GLU A 277 19.08 13.58 2.26
C GLU A 277 17.70 12.95 1.98
N MET A 278 17.60 12.02 1.02
CA MET A 278 16.38 11.28 0.69
C MET A 278 15.79 10.54 1.91
N PHE A 279 16.63 9.99 2.78
CA PHE A 279 16.22 9.25 3.98
C PHE A 279 16.20 10.08 5.26
N THR A 280 16.48 11.38 5.18
CA THR A 280 16.39 12.25 6.35
C THR A 280 14.94 12.34 6.79
N ALA A 281 14.67 11.90 8.03
CA ALA A 281 13.32 11.86 8.57
C ALA A 281 12.72 13.26 8.66
N GLY A 282 11.55 13.46 8.04
CA GLY A 282 10.78 14.68 8.15
C GLY A 282 9.99 14.80 9.46
N ILE A 283 8.89 15.55 9.41
CA ILE A 283 8.09 15.94 10.57
C ILE A 283 7.44 14.71 11.25
N LYS A 284 7.56 14.63 12.58
CA LYS A 284 6.91 13.60 13.40
C LYS A 284 5.38 13.80 13.44
N PRO A 285 4.58 12.74 13.61
CA PRO A 285 4.99 11.35 13.86
C PRO A 285 5.37 10.56 12.60
N TRP A 286 5.13 11.12 11.41
CA TRP A 286 5.26 10.40 10.14
C TRP A 286 6.71 10.19 9.70
N SER A 287 7.64 11.07 10.06
CA SER A 287 9.07 10.94 9.75
C SER A 287 9.34 10.64 8.27
N TYR A 288 8.53 11.25 7.39
CA TYR A 288 8.58 11.04 5.95
C TYR A 288 9.75 11.82 5.34
N GLY A 289 10.64 11.12 4.65
CA GLY A 289 11.74 11.71 3.86
C GLY A 289 11.28 12.00 2.43
N PHE A 290 12.16 11.87 1.44
CA PHE A 290 11.76 12.02 0.05
C PHE A 290 11.24 10.70 -0.50
N GLY A 291 9.93 10.49 -0.38
CA GLY A 291 9.26 9.31 -0.91
C GLY A 291 9.27 8.10 0.02
N TRP A 292 9.72 8.24 1.28
CA TRP A 292 9.89 7.11 2.21
C TRP A 292 9.42 7.46 3.62
N PHE A 293 8.73 6.53 4.28
CA PHE A 293 8.59 6.54 5.73
C PHE A 293 9.88 6.02 6.36
N ASN A 294 10.46 6.78 7.29
CA ASN A 294 11.71 6.45 7.98
C ASN A 294 11.43 6.21 9.46
N GLN A 295 11.09 4.97 9.81
CA GLN A 295 10.59 4.65 11.15
C GLN A 295 11.08 3.29 11.64
N TYR A 296 11.03 3.10 12.96
CA TYR A 296 11.18 1.79 13.57
C TYR A 296 9.94 0.95 13.33
N TYR A 297 10.11 -0.16 12.63
CA TYR A 297 9.07 -1.16 12.42
C TYR A 297 9.08 -2.16 13.58
N LYS A 298 7.99 -2.21 14.35
CA LYS A 298 7.81 -3.21 15.42
C LYS A 298 7.33 -4.52 14.82
N TYR A 299 8.10 -5.58 15.01
CA TYR A 299 7.74 -6.93 14.52
C TYR A 299 7.45 -7.92 15.65
N THR A 300 7.74 -7.56 16.90
CA THR A 300 7.21 -8.20 18.11
C THR A 300 6.83 -7.10 19.12
N PRO A 301 6.20 -7.43 20.27
CA PRO A 301 5.93 -6.44 21.32
C PRO A 301 7.18 -5.75 21.88
N PHE A 302 8.34 -6.40 21.78
CA PHE A 302 9.60 -5.94 22.39
C PHE A 302 10.71 -5.65 21.38
N ASP A 303 10.59 -6.14 20.15
CA ASP A 303 11.59 -5.99 19.10
C ASP A 303 11.12 -5.04 18.00
N SER A 304 12.03 -4.17 17.56
CA SER A 304 11.83 -3.31 16.40
C SER A 304 13.14 -3.10 15.65
N VAL A 305 13.04 -2.72 14.38
CA VAL A 305 14.20 -2.36 13.57
C VAL A 305 13.91 -1.10 12.76
N PHE A 306 14.91 -0.25 12.55
CA PHE A 306 14.77 0.90 11.67
C PHE A 306 14.56 0.45 10.21
N THR A 307 13.58 1.05 9.55
CA THR A 307 13.20 0.73 8.18
C THR A 307 12.96 1.98 7.34
N ASN A 308 13.23 1.86 6.04
CA ASN A 308 12.66 2.76 5.04
C ASN A 308 11.57 1.99 4.31
N TYR A 309 10.32 2.44 4.38
CA TYR A 309 9.24 1.76 3.70
C TYR A 309 8.29 2.70 2.98
N HIS A 310 7.54 2.14 2.03
CA HIS A 310 6.39 2.79 1.43
C HIS A 310 5.34 1.74 1.06
N LEU A 311 4.07 2.11 1.22
CA LEU A 311 2.93 1.32 0.77
C LEU A 311 2.29 1.96 -0.46
N GLY A 312 1.75 1.15 -1.35
CA GLY A 312 1.09 1.58 -2.57
C GLY A 312 -0.28 0.96 -2.65
N MET A 313 -1.26 1.78 -3.03
CA MET A 313 -2.60 1.32 -3.33
C MET A 313 -3.09 2.06 -4.58
N THR A 314 -3.67 1.32 -5.50
CA THR A 314 -4.44 1.83 -6.63
C THR A 314 -5.55 0.80 -6.90
N GLU A 315 -6.43 1.09 -7.83
CA GLU A 315 -7.65 0.33 -8.11
C GLU A 315 -7.32 -1.17 -8.35
N GLY A 316 -7.66 -2.03 -7.38
CA GLY A 316 -7.40 -3.47 -7.43
C GLY A 316 -5.95 -3.90 -7.18
N PHE A 317 -5.05 -3.00 -6.77
CA PHE A 317 -3.65 -3.34 -6.51
C PHE A 317 -3.16 -2.80 -5.17
N LEU A 318 -2.36 -3.62 -4.50
CA LEU A 318 -1.65 -3.26 -3.27
C LEU A 318 -0.18 -3.58 -3.43
N SER A 319 0.69 -2.74 -2.88
CA SER A 319 2.10 -3.02 -2.81
C SER A 319 2.71 -2.55 -1.50
N PHE A 320 3.74 -3.24 -1.06
CA PHE A 320 4.48 -2.86 0.13
C PHE A 320 5.96 -3.15 -0.05
N LEU A 321 6.77 -2.12 0.14
CA LEU A 321 8.21 -2.16 -0.01
C LEU A 321 8.86 -1.77 1.32
N VAL A 322 9.62 -2.68 1.93
CA VAL A 322 10.27 -2.45 3.22
C VAL A 322 11.75 -2.75 3.13
N ARG A 323 12.58 -1.72 3.24
CA ARG A 323 14.04 -1.82 3.31
C ARG A 323 14.49 -1.83 4.76
N ILE A 324 15.46 -2.69 5.08
CA ILE A 324 16.15 -2.75 6.37
C ILE A 324 17.62 -2.42 6.11
N PRO A 325 18.03 -1.15 6.25
CA PRO A 325 19.37 -0.71 5.84
C PRO A 325 20.51 -1.40 6.59
N SER A 326 20.33 -1.68 7.90
CA SER A 326 21.37 -2.27 8.76
C SER A 326 21.86 -3.65 8.30
N THR A 327 21.02 -4.40 7.59
CA THR A 327 21.32 -5.75 7.11
C THR A 327 21.20 -5.87 5.59
N ASN A 328 21.10 -4.74 4.87
CA ASN A 328 20.82 -4.70 3.44
C ASN A 328 19.71 -5.67 3.02
N SER A 329 18.61 -5.68 3.78
CA SER A 329 17.48 -6.59 3.56
C SER A 329 16.28 -5.87 2.94
N LEU A 330 15.43 -6.63 2.27
CA LEU A 330 14.26 -6.14 1.56
C LEU A 330 13.09 -7.10 1.70
N ILE A 331 11.89 -6.56 1.89
CA ILE A 331 10.63 -7.27 1.67
C ILE A 331 9.85 -6.51 0.60
N VAL A 332 9.40 -7.23 -0.43
CA VAL A 332 8.51 -6.72 -1.48
C VAL A 332 7.25 -7.58 -1.52
N LEU A 333 6.09 -6.95 -1.41
CA LEU A 333 4.78 -7.57 -1.62
C LEU A 333 4.09 -6.80 -2.75
N LEU A 334 3.65 -7.49 -3.79
CA LEU A 334 2.85 -6.94 -4.89
C LEU A 334 1.60 -7.80 -5.05
N CYS A 335 0.41 -7.21 -4.93
CA CYS A 335 -0.87 -7.90 -5.00
C CYS A 335 -1.77 -7.27 -6.04
N ASN A 336 -2.60 -8.10 -6.68
CA ASN A 336 -3.67 -7.67 -7.59
C ASN A 336 -5.07 -7.97 -7.06
N SER A 337 -5.20 -8.04 -5.73
CA SER A 337 -6.48 -8.13 -5.03
C SER A 337 -6.49 -7.27 -3.76
N SER A 338 -7.61 -6.59 -3.53
CA SER A 338 -7.88 -5.79 -2.33
C SER A 338 -9.10 -6.34 -1.59
N PRO A 339 -9.12 -6.42 -0.24
CA PRO A 339 -8.08 -6.00 0.68
C PRO A 339 -7.03 -7.08 0.97
N THR A 340 -5.77 -6.67 1.14
CA THR A 340 -4.66 -7.53 1.62
C THR A 340 -4.03 -6.92 2.88
N HIS A 341 -3.86 -7.72 3.95
CA HIS A 341 -3.27 -7.25 5.21
C HIS A 341 -1.73 -7.29 5.19
N PHE A 342 -1.13 -6.44 4.35
CA PHE A 342 0.32 -6.44 4.08
C PHE A 342 1.20 -6.18 5.32
N PHE A 343 0.72 -5.43 6.33
CA PHE A 343 1.45 -5.23 7.59
C PHE A 343 1.60 -6.53 8.38
N GLY A 344 0.54 -7.35 8.46
CA GLY A 344 0.61 -8.65 9.12
C GLY A 344 1.63 -9.58 8.43
N ILE A 345 1.58 -9.62 7.09
CA ILE A 345 2.49 -10.42 6.27
C ILE A 345 3.94 -9.98 6.51
N ALA A 346 4.25 -8.69 6.31
CA ALA A 346 5.59 -8.15 6.51
C ALA A 346 6.11 -8.37 7.94
N THR A 347 5.25 -8.26 8.95
CA THR A 347 5.60 -8.54 10.34
C THR A 347 6.07 -9.98 10.54
N ASN A 348 5.35 -10.96 9.98
CA ASN A 348 5.72 -12.36 10.11
C ASN A 348 6.93 -12.74 9.26
N LEU A 349 7.09 -12.14 8.08
CA LEU A 349 8.33 -12.27 7.30
C LEU A 349 9.54 -11.66 8.03
N MET A 350 9.38 -10.51 8.70
CA MET A 350 10.42 -9.94 9.56
C MET A 350 10.76 -10.84 10.74
N LYS A 351 9.76 -11.41 11.43
CA LYS A 351 10.02 -12.39 12.49
C LYS A 351 10.89 -13.55 11.98
N ALA A 352 10.57 -14.11 10.81
CA ALA A 352 11.37 -15.16 10.19
C ALA A 352 12.81 -14.69 9.89
N LEU A 353 13.00 -13.49 9.33
CA LEU A 353 14.33 -12.90 9.10
C LEU A 353 15.16 -12.80 10.39
N TYR A 354 14.53 -12.42 11.50
CA TYR A 354 15.15 -12.29 12.83
C TYR A 354 15.07 -13.56 13.69
N ASN A 355 14.77 -14.73 13.09
CA ASN A 355 14.67 -16.02 13.76
C ASN A 355 13.70 -16.03 14.97
N LYS A 356 12.65 -15.21 14.94
CA LYS A 356 11.57 -15.22 15.91
C LYS A 356 10.48 -16.22 15.48
N PRO A 357 9.80 -16.88 16.42
CA PRO A 357 8.73 -17.83 16.09
C PRO A 357 7.56 -17.13 15.40
N VAL A 358 6.98 -17.80 14.42
CA VAL A 358 5.77 -17.37 13.72
C VAL A 358 4.71 -18.44 13.91
N ALA A 359 3.60 -18.06 14.55
CA ALA A 359 2.42 -18.91 14.68
C ALA A 359 1.28 -18.20 13.97
N LEU A 360 0.99 -18.60 12.73
CA LEU A 360 -0.11 -18.05 11.96
C LEU A 360 -1.36 -18.92 12.19
N LYS A 361 -2.42 -18.30 12.68
CA LYS A 361 -3.73 -18.92 12.89
C LYS A 361 -4.67 -18.50 11.78
N GLN A 362 -5.65 -19.34 11.47
CA GLN A 362 -6.67 -19.00 10.48
C GLN A 362 -7.57 -17.89 11.03
N PRO A 363 -7.73 -16.75 10.34
CA PRO A 363 -8.67 -15.74 10.76
C PRO A 363 -10.10 -16.21 10.59
N VAL A 364 -10.90 -16.10 11.65
CA VAL A 364 -12.31 -16.48 11.63
C VAL A 364 -13.07 -15.74 10.51
N HIS A 365 -12.85 -14.43 10.37
CA HIS A 365 -13.56 -13.63 9.36
C HIS A 365 -13.35 -14.14 7.93
N LYS A 366 -12.19 -14.72 7.57
CA LYS A 366 -11.95 -15.28 6.23
C LYS A 366 -12.70 -16.59 5.99
N VAL A 367 -12.84 -17.43 7.02
CA VAL A 367 -13.69 -18.62 6.93
C VAL A 367 -15.13 -18.19 6.71
N LEU A 368 -15.61 -17.21 7.50
CA LEU A 368 -16.97 -16.70 7.39
C LEU A 368 -17.24 -16.00 6.07
N GLU A 369 -16.28 -15.23 5.55
CA GLU A 369 -16.38 -14.56 4.25
C GLU A 369 -16.67 -15.56 3.12
N ASN A 370 -16.00 -16.71 3.11
CA ASN A 370 -16.26 -17.79 2.15
C ASN A 370 -17.59 -18.51 2.40
N MET A 371 -17.94 -18.75 3.67
CA MET A 371 -19.22 -19.38 4.01
C MET A 371 -20.41 -18.52 3.57
N LEU A 372 -20.34 -17.22 3.84
CA LEU A 372 -21.38 -16.25 3.52
C LEU A 372 -21.62 -16.12 2.01
N ALA A 373 -20.71 -16.58 1.15
CA ALA A 373 -20.96 -16.68 -0.30
C ALA A 373 -22.16 -17.59 -0.64
N THR A 374 -22.44 -18.61 0.19
CA THR A 374 -23.49 -19.61 -0.04
C THR A 374 -24.44 -19.81 1.14
N GLN A 375 -24.14 -19.21 2.29
CA GLN A 375 -24.87 -19.37 3.55
C GLN A 375 -25.31 -18.02 4.14
N ASN A 376 -26.18 -18.06 5.14
CA ASN A 376 -26.71 -16.87 5.82
C ASN A 376 -25.92 -16.52 7.10
N GLY A 377 -26.24 -15.36 7.67
CA GLY A 377 -25.59 -14.82 8.87
C GLY A 377 -25.74 -15.73 10.10
N VAL A 378 -26.85 -16.45 10.25
CA VAL A 378 -27.07 -17.38 11.37
C VAL A 378 -26.04 -18.50 11.34
N GLN A 379 -25.89 -19.16 10.19
CA GLN A 379 -24.91 -20.24 10.01
C GLN A 379 -23.47 -19.75 10.18
N ALA A 380 -23.18 -18.52 9.74
CA ALA A 380 -21.89 -17.89 9.97
C ALA A 380 -21.59 -17.67 11.46
N VAL A 381 -22.55 -17.20 12.26
CA VAL A 381 -22.36 -16.99 13.71
C VAL A 381 -22.28 -18.32 14.48
N GLU A 382 -22.98 -19.36 14.06
CA GLU A 382 -22.81 -20.70 14.60
C GLU A 382 -21.38 -21.22 14.37
N ALA A 383 -20.84 -21.02 13.16
CA ALA A 383 -19.46 -21.38 12.84
C ALA A 383 -18.45 -20.54 13.62
N TYR A 384 -18.70 -19.24 13.76
CA TYR A 384 -17.93 -18.36 14.64
C TYR A 384 -17.84 -18.93 16.06
N THR A 385 -18.96 -19.37 16.63
CA THR A 385 -19.01 -19.89 18.00
C THR A 385 -18.21 -21.19 18.17
N ARG A 386 -18.18 -22.04 17.15
CA ARG A 386 -17.31 -23.23 17.13
C ARG A 386 -15.83 -22.84 17.07
N MET A 387 -15.45 -21.99 16.11
CA MET A 387 -14.05 -21.57 15.93
C MET A 387 -13.51 -20.77 17.12
N LYS A 388 -14.35 -19.97 17.79
CA LYS A 388 -14.00 -19.24 19.01
C LYS A 388 -13.46 -20.16 20.11
N LYS A 389 -13.98 -21.38 20.21
CA LYS A 389 -13.52 -22.37 21.20
C LYS A 389 -12.17 -22.99 20.82
N ASP A 390 -11.85 -23.05 19.53
CA ASP A 390 -10.60 -23.59 19.01
C ASP A 390 -9.53 -22.49 18.83
N THR A 391 -9.04 -22.00 19.97
CA THR A 391 -8.00 -20.96 19.99
C THR A 391 -6.63 -21.46 19.53
N ALA A 392 -6.44 -22.78 19.35
CA ALA A 392 -5.20 -23.33 18.82
C ALA A 392 -5.04 -23.00 17.33
N HIS A 393 -6.13 -23.12 16.56
CA HIS A 393 -6.10 -22.94 15.11
C HIS A 393 -6.66 -21.59 14.63
N TYR A 394 -7.55 -20.97 15.41
CA TYR A 394 -8.25 -19.76 14.98
C TYR A 394 -7.92 -18.54 15.82
N TYR A 395 -8.04 -17.36 15.21
CA TYR A 395 -8.07 -16.09 15.93
C TYR A 395 -9.20 -15.19 15.42
N ILE A 396 -9.66 -14.32 16.31
CA ILE A 396 -10.73 -13.37 16.05
C ILE A 396 -10.14 -11.96 16.09
N ASP A 397 -10.50 -11.17 15.09
CA ASP A 397 -10.21 -9.74 15.03
C ASP A 397 -11.52 -8.98 14.85
N TRP A 398 -11.86 -8.16 15.84
CA TRP A 398 -13.16 -7.45 15.88
C TRP A 398 -13.32 -6.48 14.70
N LEU A 399 -12.23 -5.88 14.22
CA LEU A 399 -12.26 -4.93 13.12
C LEU A 399 -12.48 -5.64 11.79
N ALA A 400 -11.83 -6.79 11.58
CA ALA A 400 -12.05 -7.61 10.40
C ALA A 400 -13.47 -8.22 10.37
N MET A 401 -14.03 -8.56 11.54
CA MET A 401 -15.44 -8.95 11.66
C MET A 401 -16.39 -7.79 11.34
N ASP A 402 -16.07 -6.56 11.78
CA ASP A 402 -16.82 -5.36 11.42
C ASP A 402 -16.75 -5.07 9.91
N GLN A 403 -15.58 -5.22 9.29
CA GLN A 403 -15.40 -5.11 7.84
C GLN A 403 -16.23 -6.14 7.07
N LEU A 404 -16.29 -7.39 7.54
CA LEU A 404 -17.15 -8.41 6.95
C LEU A 404 -18.64 -8.02 7.03
N GLY A 405 -19.10 -7.50 8.16
CA GLY A 405 -20.45 -6.95 8.30
C GLY A 405 -20.71 -5.80 7.32
N ASN A 406 -19.73 -4.91 7.12
CA ASN A 406 -19.83 -3.81 6.16
C ASN A 406 -19.89 -4.29 4.71
N GLN A 407 -19.15 -5.34 4.33
CA GLN A 407 -19.27 -5.96 2.99
C GLN A 407 -20.71 -6.42 2.73
N LEU A 408 -21.31 -7.14 3.68
CA LEU A 408 -22.72 -7.57 3.60
C LEU A 408 -23.67 -6.38 3.49
N PHE A 409 -23.43 -5.33 4.28
CA PHE A 409 -24.22 -4.11 4.28
C PHE A 409 -24.18 -3.41 2.90
N THR A 410 -22.99 -3.25 2.31
CA THR A 410 -22.82 -2.66 0.97
C THR A 410 -23.53 -3.47 -0.11
N LEU A 411 -23.54 -4.80 0.03
CA LEU A 411 -24.27 -5.71 -0.85
C LEU A 411 -25.78 -5.77 -0.55
N LYS A 412 -26.28 -4.91 0.35
CA LYS A 412 -27.68 -4.83 0.79
C LYS A 412 -28.20 -6.12 1.44
N ARG A 413 -27.31 -6.98 1.92
CA ARG A 413 -27.65 -8.15 2.75
C ARG A 413 -27.82 -7.74 4.21
N TYR A 414 -28.74 -6.81 4.46
CA TYR A 414 -28.86 -6.12 5.75
C TYR A 414 -29.14 -7.05 6.91
N GLU A 415 -29.88 -8.14 6.69
CA GLU A 415 -30.19 -9.11 7.73
C GLU A 415 -28.95 -9.92 8.15
N ASP A 416 -28.15 -10.38 7.18
CA ASP A 416 -26.89 -11.06 7.47
C ASP A 416 -25.90 -10.10 8.13
N ALA A 417 -25.83 -8.85 7.64
CA ALA A 417 -24.99 -7.81 8.23
C ALA A 417 -25.38 -7.55 9.69
N ARG A 418 -26.68 -7.44 9.99
CA ARG A 418 -27.22 -7.26 11.34
C ARG A 418 -26.74 -8.39 12.26
N ILE A 419 -26.90 -9.64 11.84
CA ILE A 419 -26.50 -10.81 12.65
C ILE A 419 -25.00 -10.81 12.94
N VAL A 420 -24.17 -10.49 11.94
CA VAL A 420 -22.71 -10.39 12.12
C VAL A 420 -22.34 -9.24 13.06
N PHE A 421 -22.96 -8.07 12.91
CA PHE A 421 -22.73 -6.92 13.77
C PHE A 421 -23.22 -7.13 15.20
N GLU A 422 -24.37 -7.79 15.41
CA GLU A 422 -24.87 -8.16 16.73
C GLU A 422 -23.89 -9.07 17.45
N ASN A 423 -23.39 -10.11 16.78
CA ASN A 423 -22.36 -10.99 17.32
C ASN A 423 -21.08 -10.20 17.66
N ASN A 424 -20.61 -9.34 16.76
CA ASN A 424 -19.39 -8.56 16.98
C ASN A 424 -19.52 -7.58 18.16
N ALA A 425 -20.64 -6.87 18.25
CA ALA A 425 -20.94 -5.93 19.34
C ALA A 425 -21.11 -6.63 20.70
N ALA A 426 -21.69 -7.83 20.71
CA ALA A 426 -21.82 -8.64 21.92
C ALA A 426 -20.46 -9.13 22.44
N GLU A 427 -19.57 -9.53 21.53
CA GLU A 427 -18.22 -10.02 21.84
C GLU A 427 -17.27 -8.89 22.24
N PHE A 428 -17.44 -7.71 21.65
CA PHE A 428 -16.56 -6.56 21.82
C PHE A 428 -17.33 -5.28 22.22
N PRO A 429 -18.02 -5.27 23.37
CA PRO A 429 -18.92 -4.18 23.76
C PRO A 429 -18.21 -2.85 24.05
N ALA A 430 -16.89 -2.85 24.20
CA ALA A 430 -16.06 -1.67 24.39
C ALA A 430 -15.52 -1.07 23.08
N LYS A 431 -15.92 -1.60 21.92
CA LYS A 431 -15.50 -1.10 20.59
C LYS A 431 -16.61 -0.25 19.99
N ASP A 432 -16.45 1.06 20.11
CA ASP A 432 -17.37 2.08 19.61
C ASP A 432 -17.74 1.90 18.13
N ILE A 433 -16.79 1.59 17.26
CA ILE A 433 -17.03 1.34 15.83
C ILE A 433 -17.96 0.14 15.62
N ALA A 434 -17.75 -0.97 16.34
CA ALA A 434 -18.62 -2.14 16.23
C ALA A 434 -20.06 -1.82 16.67
N LEU A 435 -20.22 -0.97 17.69
CA LEU A 435 -21.54 -0.51 18.14
C LEU A 435 -22.19 0.44 17.13
N LEU A 436 -21.40 1.30 16.50
CA LEU A 436 -21.85 2.26 15.50
C LEU A 436 -22.36 1.56 14.23
N SER A 437 -21.64 0.55 13.74
CA SER A 437 -22.05 -0.25 12.59
C SER A 437 -23.38 -0.98 12.86
N LEU A 438 -23.56 -1.51 14.07
CA LEU A 438 -24.81 -2.12 14.49
C LEU A 438 -25.96 -1.09 14.56
N ALA A 439 -25.72 0.08 15.16
CA ALA A 439 -26.74 1.14 15.26
C ALA A 439 -27.24 1.59 13.88
N LYS A 440 -26.33 1.80 12.93
CA LYS A 440 -26.66 2.12 11.53
C LYS A 440 -27.49 1.02 10.86
N THR A 441 -27.16 -0.24 11.17
CA THR A 441 -27.88 -1.38 10.60
C THR A 441 -29.29 -1.49 11.16
N TYR A 442 -29.51 -1.22 12.45
CA TYR A 442 -30.86 -1.13 12.99
C TYR A 442 -31.66 0.02 12.39
N GLU A 443 -31.04 1.18 12.18
CA GLU A 443 -31.69 2.32 11.58
C GLU A 443 -32.20 1.98 10.16
N ILE A 444 -31.35 1.42 9.30
CA ILE A 444 -31.73 1.14 7.91
C ILE A 444 -32.75 -0.01 7.79
N THR A 445 -32.79 -0.91 8.77
CA THR A 445 -33.74 -2.02 8.83
C THR A 445 -35.07 -1.64 9.50
N GLY A 446 -35.27 -0.37 9.86
CA GLY A 446 -36.50 0.14 10.46
C GLY A 446 -36.64 -0.14 11.96
N ARG A 447 -35.59 -0.64 12.62
CA ARG A 447 -35.57 -0.90 14.07
C ARG A 447 -35.16 0.35 14.84
N LYS A 448 -36.03 1.37 14.79
CA LYS A 448 -35.80 2.72 15.33
C LYS A 448 -35.36 2.75 16.79
N GLU A 449 -36.09 2.07 17.68
CA GLU A 449 -35.80 2.07 19.12
C GLU A 449 -34.46 1.39 19.45
N ASP A 450 -34.12 0.33 18.71
CA ASP A 450 -32.82 -0.32 18.83
C ASP A 450 -31.70 0.61 18.36
N ALA A 451 -31.88 1.28 17.21
CA ALA A 451 -30.91 2.25 16.70
C ALA A 451 -30.63 3.35 17.72
N ILE A 452 -31.66 3.96 18.31
CA ILE A 452 -31.56 4.98 19.36
C ILE A 452 -30.74 4.43 20.56
N THR A 453 -31.06 3.21 21.00
CA THR A 453 -30.37 2.56 22.12
C THR A 453 -28.88 2.40 21.84
N TRP A 454 -28.51 1.94 20.64
CA TRP A 454 -27.12 1.71 20.29
C TRP A 454 -26.34 2.99 19.98
N TYR A 455 -26.97 4.01 19.38
CA TYR A 455 -26.33 5.33 19.25
C TYR A 455 -26.01 5.95 20.61
N LYS A 456 -26.89 5.80 21.60
CA LYS A 456 -26.61 6.23 22.99
C LYS A 456 -25.40 5.49 23.59
N LYS A 457 -25.28 4.18 23.33
CA LYS A 457 -24.10 3.39 23.77
C LYS A 457 -22.81 3.84 23.09
N VAL A 458 -22.84 4.14 21.78
CA VAL A 458 -21.68 4.71 21.06
C VAL A 458 -21.22 6.01 21.72
N LEU A 459 -22.15 6.93 22.00
CA LEU A 459 -21.84 8.22 22.62
C LEU A 459 -21.38 8.09 24.08
N ALA A 460 -21.80 7.04 24.79
CA ALA A 460 -21.27 6.74 26.12
C ALA A 460 -19.80 6.31 26.09
N LEU A 461 -19.34 5.64 25.03
CA LEU A 461 -17.94 5.27 24.83
C LEU A 461 -17.11 6.43 24.27
N ASN A 462 -17.68 7.18 23.32
CA ASN A 462 -17.00 8.27 22.64
C ASN A 462 -17.98 9.40 22.30
N GLN A 463 -17.96 10.42 23.16
CA GLN A 463 -18.83 11.59 23.07
C GLN A 463 -18.55 12.50 21.87
N ASN A 464 -17.47 12.25 21.11
CA ASN A 464 -17.07 13.09 19.98
C ASN A 464 -17.53 12.55 18.62
N TYR A 465 -18.31 11.45 18.58
CA TYR A 465 -18.89 10.96 17.33
C TYR A 465 -20.03 11.86 16.82
N GLU A 466 -19.68 12.84 15.99
CA GLU A 466 -20.64 13.74 15.36
C GLU A 466 -21.68 13.02 14.51
N GLU A 467 -21.29 11.93 13.83
CA GLU A 467 -22.24 11.11 13.08
C GLU A 467 -23.32 10.53 14.00
N ALA A 468 -22.93 9.90 15.12
CA ALA A 468 -23.87 9.32 16.07
C ALA A 468 -24.79 10.37 16.69
N LYS A 469 -24.27 11.57 17.02
CA LYS A 469 -25.09 12.69 17.52
C LYS A 469 -26.15 13.12 16.51
N ASN A 470 -25.75 13.30 15.25
CA ASN A 470 -26.64 13.73 14.19
C ASN A 470 -27.74 12.70 13.94
N ARG A 471 -27.39 11.41 13.80
CA ARG A 471 -28.38 10.33 13.59
C ARG A 471 -29.34 10.19 14.78
N LEU A 472 -28.83 10.25 16.00
CA LEU A 472 -29.66 10.18 17.20
C LEU A 472 -30.69 11.33 17.24
N ARG A 473 -30.26 12.56 16.96
CA ARG A 473 -31.14 13.73 16.89
C ARG A 473 -32.22 13.55 15.81
N ASP A 474 -31.85 13.08 14.63
CA ASP A 474 -32.79 12.87 13.53
C ASP A 474 -33.86 11.81 13.90
N LEU A 475 -33.45 10.72 14.55
CA LEU A 475 -34.36 9.65 14.98
C LEU A 475 -35.30 10.10 16.11
N GLU A 476 -34.81 10.87 17.09
CA GLU A 476 -35.63 11.37 18.20
C GLU A 476 -36.63 12.46 17.78
N ASN A 477 -36.32 13.23 16.72
CA ASN A 477 -37.17 14.33 16.22
C ASN A 477 -38.24 13.91 15.21
N ASN A 478 -38.06 12.81 14.49
CA ASN A 478 -39.06 12.27 13.55
C ASN A 478 -40.12 11.45 14.29
N LYS A 479 -40.97 12.11 15.10
CA LYS A 479 -42.13 11.50 15.78
C LYS A 479 -43.35 11.38 14.88
#